data_AF-A0A7C4WEY9-F1
#
_entry.id   AF-A0A7C4WEY9-F1
#
_cell.length_a   1.000
_cell.length_b   1.000
_cell.length_c   1.000
_cell.angle_alpha   90.00
_cell.angle_beta   90.00
_cell.angle_gamma   90.00
#
_symmetry.space_group_name_H-M   'P 1'
#
loop_
_entity.id
_entity.type
_entity.pdbx_description
1 polymer ?
#
loop_
_entity_poly.entity_id
_entity_poly.type
_entity_poly.pdbx_seq_one_letter_code
_entity_poly.pdbx_strand_id
1 'polypeptide(L)'
;MVRQGKWLGGSGWAAALGLVWILYGIYGEAGMTSAPRAYDTVSPTPTASYQIAATHRVYLPLVSRSVCEPIPGVSYETFPVINPVSFDVAANPDYNLLLLGYVPVNEYKGLVEYGGDFDARAPQFRFLFGDHRIPVFQNVYKNNGWDWQNHRPLPPPPGWPPVTIAGFRVNPGEIILRPRQRLRYRQWFRRAGPVCGYPTDHPEIHRRR
;
A
#
# COMPACT_ATOMS: atom_id res chain seq x y z
N MET A 1 -10.39 30.68 -38.39
CA MET A 1 -10.41 30.02 -39.71
C MET A 1 -9.04 29.36 -39.91
N VAL A 2 -8.89 28.10 -39.49
CA VAL A 2 -7.63 27.37 -39.53
C VAL A 2 -7.91 25.97 -40.08
N ARG A 3 -7.14 25.61 -41.11
CA ARG A 3 -7.32 24.50 -42.05
C ARG A 3 -7.25 23.13 -41.38
N GLN A 4 -8.20 22.26 -41.72
CA GLN A 4 -8.12 20.83 -41.46
C GLN A 4 -7.25 20.14 -42.52
N GLY A 5 -6.26 19.38 -42.07
CA GLY A 5 -5.49 18.45 -42.89
C GLY A 5 -6.16 17.08 -42.88
N LYS A 6 -6.72 16.68 -44.03
CA LYS A 6 -7.17 15.32 -44.32
C LYS A 6 -5.95 14.44 -44.60
N TRP A 7 -5.88 13.27 -44.00
CA TRP A 7 -5.06 12.16 -44.49
C TRP A 7 -5.97 11.04 -44.99
N LEU A 8 -5.85 10.76 -46.29
CA LEU A 8 -6.47 9.68 -47.04
C LEU A 8 -5.44 8.58 -47.28
N GLY A 9 -5.92 7.34 -47.33
CA GLY A 9 -5.21 6.14 -47.84
C GLY A 9 -4.69 5.27 -46.70
N GLY A 10 -5.16 4.04 -46.46
CA GLY A 10 -5.74 3.05 -47.37
C GLY A 10 -4.86 1.79 -47.35
N SER A 11 -5.45 0.63 -47.69
CA SER A 11 -4.85 -0.73 -47.80
C SER A 11 -4.92 -1.55 -46.49
N GLY A 12 -5.48 -2.75 -46.43
CA GLY A 12 -6.02 -3.60 -47.48
C GLY A 12 -6.90 -4.71 -46.90
N TRP A 13 -7.84 -5.14 -47.72
CA TRP A 13 -8.73 -6.28 -47.55
C TRP A 13 -7.96 -7.59 -47.76
N ALA A 14 -8.25 -8.63 -46.99
CA ALA A 14 -8.64 -9.96 -47.50
C ALA A 14 -8.58 -11.06 -46.42
N ALA A 15 -9.68 -11.84 -46.36
CA ALA A 15 -9.80 -13.28 -46.10
C ALA A 15 -9.40 -13.81 -44.69
N ALA A 16 -10.00 -14.84 -44.11
CA ALA A 16 -10.76 -15.95 -44.70
C ALA A 16 -11.74 -16.57 -43.69
N LEU A 17 -12.81 -17.15 -44.23
CA LEU A 17 -13.73 -18.09 -43.60
C LEU A 17 -13.01 -19.40 -43.24
N GLY A 18 -13.42 -20.03 -42.13
CA GLY A 18 -12.97 -21.37 -41.77
C GLY A 18 -13.82 -22.00 -40.66
N LEU A 19 -14.99 -22.50 -41.02
CA LEU A 19 -15.79 -23.45 -40.23
C LEU A 19 -15.20 -24.86 -40.42
N VAL A 20 -14.77 -25.53 -39.34
CA VAL A 20 -14.74 -27.00 -39.28
C VAL A 20 -15.13 -27.45 -37.86
N TRP A 21 -16.29 -28.08 -37.79
CA TRP A 21 -16.78 -28.92 -36.71
C TRP A 21 -16.04 -30.25 -36.70
N ILE A 22 -15.54 -30.72 -35.55
CA ILE A 22 -15.34 -32.15 -35.29
C ILE A 22 -15.80 -32.49 -33.86
N LEU A 23 -16.69 -33.49 -33.84
CA LEU A 23 -17.43 -34.12 -32.75
C LEU A 23 -16.57 -35.04 -31.87
N TYR A 24 -17.21 -35.53 -30.79
CA TYR A 24 -16.92 -36.67 -29.90
C TYR A 24 -16.36 -36.31 -28.51
N GLY A 25 -16.95 -36.73 -27.39
CA GLY A 25 -18.04 -37.69 -27.20
C GLY A 25 -18.75 -37.53 -25.86
N ILE A 26 -20.04 -37.83 -25.90
CA ILE A 26 -20.99 -37.93 -24.80
C ILE A 26 -21.20 -39.42 -24.59
N TYR A 27 -20.97 -39.94 -23.39
CA TYR A 27 -21.58 -41.20 -22.97
C TYR A 27 -22.02 -41.08 -21.52
N GLY A 28 -23.32 -40.87 -21.36
CA GLY A 28 -24.06 -41.06 -20.12
C GLY A 28 -25.14 -42.12 -20.35
N GLU A 29 -25.09 -43.12 -19.48
CA GLU A 29 -26.19 -43.83 -18.83
C GLU A 29 -27.10 -44.83 -19.59
N ALA A 30 -26.97 -46.07 -19.11
CA ALA A 30 -28.02 -46.87 -18.45
C ALA A 30 -29.15 -47.49 -19.28
N GLY A 31 -29.27 -48.81 -19.05
CA GLY A 31 -30.56 -49.48 -18.83
C GLY A 31 -30.82 -50.67 -19.75
N MET A 32 -30.86 -51.88 -19.19
CA MET A 32 -32.13 -52.53 -18.79
C MET A 32 -31.95 -54.01 -18.40
N THR A 33 -32.45 -54.34 -17.20
CA THR A 33 -33.22 -55.53 -16.78
C THR A 33 -32.72 -56.95 -17.12
N SER A 34 -32.51 -57.78 -16.08
CA SER A 34 -33.51 -58.72 -15.51
C SER A 34 -32.83 -59.82 -14.66
N ALA A 35 -33.50 -60.25 -13.59
CA ALA A 35 -33.03 -61.22 -12.59
C ALA A 35 -33.13 -62.69 -13.06
N PRO A 36 -32.44 -63.64 -12.39
CA PRO A 36 -33.22 -64.55 -11.55
C PRO A 36 -32.55 -65.10 -10.25
N ARG A 37 -33.45 -65.52 -9.35
CA ARG A 37 -33.46 -66.60 -8.33
C ARG A 37 -32.32 -66.81 -7.32
N ALA A 38 -32.76 -66.83 -6.06
CA ALA A 38 -32.07 -67.28 -4.88
C ALA A 38 -31.73 -68.78 -4.89
N TYR A 39 -30.55 -69.10 -4.35
CA TYR A 39 -30.23 -70.34 -3.66
C TYR A 39 -29.41 -69.99 -2.41
N ASP A 40 -29.82 -70.52 -1.25
CA ASP A 40 -29.14 -70.36 0.03
C ASP A 40 -27.71 -70.90 -0.04
N THR A 41 -26.74 -70.04 0.25
CA THR A 41 -25.35 -70.46 0.49
C THR A 41 -24.92 -69.97 1.86
N VAL A 42 -24.49 -70.93 2.67
CA VAL A 42 -24.01 -70.82 4.06
C VAL A 42 -23.13 -69.58 4.26
N SER A 43 -23.50 -68.75 5.23
CA SER A 43 -22.73 -67.57 5.65
C SER A 43 -21.37 -68.00 6.22
N PRO A 44 -20.23 -67.66 5.59
CA PRO A 44 -18.94 -67.86 6.23
C PRO A 44 -18.84 -66.90 7.42
N THR A 45 -18.43 -67.42 8.57
CA THR A 45 -18.13 -66.66 9.79
C THR A 45 -17.30 -65.42 9.44
N PRO A 46 -17.73 -64.20 9.80
CA PRO A 46 -16.92 -63.01 9.53
C PRO A 46 -15.65 -63.10 10.37
N THR A 47 -14.52 -63.32 9.69
CA THR A 47 -13.21 -63.05 10.29
C THR A 47 -13.13 -61.54 10.42
N ALA A 48 -13.22 -61.04 11.66
CA ALA A 48 -13.10 -59.62 11.96
C ALA A 48 -11.68 -59.16 11.59
N SER A 49 -11.52 -58.56 10.42
CA SER A 49 -10.32 -57.81 10.06
C SER A 49 -10.34 -56.49 10.82
N TYR A 50 -9.46 -56.35 11.82
CA TYR A 50 -9.27 -55.09 12.52
C TYR A 50 -8.52 -54.10 11.62
N GLN A 51 -9.26 -53.20 10.97
CA GLN A 51 -8.68 -52.08 10.23
C GLN A 51 -8.36 -50.97 11.25
N ILE A 52 -7.07 -50.73 11.51
CA ILE A 52 -6.67 -49.53 12.26
C ILE A 52 -6.92 -48.33 11.36
N ALA A 53 -8.07 -47.69 11.55
CA ALA A 53 -8.34 -46.38 10.97
C ALA A 53 -7.43 -45.35 11.66
N ALA A 54 -6.31 -45.01 11.03
CA ALA A 54 -5.43 -43.96 11.52
C ALA A 54 -6.17 -42.60 11.41
N THR A 55 -6.67 -42.11 12.53
CA THR A 55 -7.31 -40.80 12.63
C THR A 55 -6.24 -39.72 12.70
N HIS A 56 -5.84 -39.21 11.53
CA HIS A 56 -4.92 -38.09 11.44
C HIS A 56 -5.67 -36.81 11.79
N ARG A 57 -5.21 -36.10 12.81
CA ARG A 57 -5.70 -34.75 13.13
C ARG A 57 -4.64 -33.75 12.67
N VAL A 58 -5.01 -32.93 11.70
CA VAL A 58 -4.20 -31.80 11.25
C VAL A 58 -4.64 -30.59 12.06
N TYR A 59 -3.74 -30.06 12.88
CA TYR A 59 -3.96 -28.84 13.62
C TYR A 59 -3.34 -27.69 12.82
N LEU A 60 -4.17 -26.84 12.22
CA LEU A 60 -3.70 -25.56 11.72
C LEU A 60 -3.55 -24.59 12.90
N PRO A 61 -2.39 -23.93 13.07
CA PRO A 61 -2.28 -22.88 14.05
C PRO A 61 -3.22 -21.74 13.66
N LEU A 62 -4.11 -21.37 14.57
CA LEU A 62 -4.88 -20.14 14.44
C LEU A 62 -3.94 -18.96 14.72
N VAL A 63 -3.43 -18.35 13.65
CA VAL A 63 -2.66 -17.11 13.74
C VAL A 63 -3.64 -15.95 13.66
N SER A 64 -4.06 -15.43 14.82
CA SER A 64 -4.77 -14.15 14.89
C SER A 64 -3.76 -13.03 15.10
N ARG A 65 -3.93 -11.93 14.35
CA ARG A 65 -3.17 -10.68 14.54
C ARG A 65 -4.17 -9.59 14.91
N SER A 66 -3.96 -8.89 16.03
CA SER A 66 -4.68 -7.65 16.31
C SER A 66 -4.12 -6.57 15.38
N VAL A 67 -4.93 -6.13 14.41
CA VAL A 67 -4.53 -5.08 13.45
C VAL A 67 -4.56 -3.68 14.10
N CYS A 68 -5.03 -3.61 15.34
CA CYS A 68 -5.27 -2.37 16.08
C CYS A 68 -4.47 -2.29 17.39
N GLU A 69 -3.41 -3.10 17.56
CA GLU A 69 -2.54 -2.94 18.73
C GLU A 69 -1.83 -1.57 18.67
N PRO A 70 -1.80 -0.80 19.76
CA PRO A 70 -1.05 0.46 19.80
C PRO A 70 0.41 0.23 19.44
N ILE A 71 0.97 1.08 18.58
CA ILE A 71 2.39 1.02 18.24
C ILE A 71 3.19 1.40 19.49
N PRO A 72 4.15 0.57 19.98
CA PRO A 72 4.90 0.87 21.19
C PRO A 72 5.64 2.21 21.11
N GLY A 73 5.53 3.01 22.17
CA GLY A 73 6.26 4.28 22.30
C GLY A 73 5.67 5.47 21.54
N VAL A 74 4.48 5.33 20.94
CA VAL A 74 3.75 6.46 20.33
C VAL A 74 2.35 6.60 20.89
N SER A 75 1.91 7.84 21.06
CA SER A 75 0.53 8.20 21.36
C SER A 75 -0.02 9.06 20.24
N TYR A 76 -1.27 8.83 19.88
CA TYR A 76 -2.03 9.66 18.96
C TYR A 76 -3.11 10.37 19.77
N GLU A 77 -3.16 11.68 19.62
CA GLU A 77 -4.19 12.51 20.25
C GLU A 77 -4.99 13.20 19.15
N THR A 78 -6.30 13.27 19.36
CA THR A 78 -7.19 14.03 18.49
C THR A 78 -7.16 15.48 18.92
N PHE A 79 -6.75 16.38 18.02
CA PHE A 79 -6.86 17.81 18.27
C PHE A 79 -8.32 18.24 18.12
N PRO A 80 -8.92 18.93 19.10
CA PRO A 80 -10.27 19.44 18.98
C PRO A 80 -10.33 20.51 17.89
N VAL A 81 -11.41 20.49 17.10
CA VAL A 81 -11.67 21.51 16.09
C VAL A 81 -12.28 22.72 16.79
N ILE A 82 -11.53 23.82 16.88
CA ILE A 82 -11.94 25.04 17.61
C ILE A 82 -13.13 25.74 16.92
N ASN A 83 -13.23 25.65 15.60
CA ASN A 83 -14.32 26.22 14.80
C ASN A 83 -14.76 25.20 13.74
N PRO A 84 -15.72 24.31 14.05
CA PRO A 84 -16.18 23.31 13.09
C PRO A 84 -16.89 24.00 11.92
N VAL A 85 -16.60 23.52 10.71
CA VAL A 85 -17.39 23.89 9.53
C VAL A 85 -18.77 23.25 9.62
N SER A 86 -19.79 23.93 9.10
CA SER A 86 -21.18 23.46 9.15
C SER A 86 -21.54 22.43 8.08
N PHE A 87 -20.66 22.21 7.10
CA PHE A 87 -20.88 21.25 6.01
C PHE A 87 -20.22 19.90 6.31
N ASP A 88 -20.73 18.84 5.68
CA ASP A 88 -20.14 17.52 5.75
C ASP A 88 -18.82 17.46 4.97
N VAL A 89 -17.71 17.31 5.70
CA VAL A 89 -16.37 17.18 5.12
C VAL A 89 -16.22 15.88 4.32
N ALA A 90 -16.89 14.80 4.72
CA ALA A 90 -16.82 13.53 4.00
C ALA A 90 -17.46 13.60 2.61
N ALA A 91 -18.47 14.47 2.44
CA ALA A 91 -19.14 14.73 1.18
C ALA A 91 -18.47 15.83 0.33
N ASN A 92 -17.36 16.43 0.80
CA ASN A 92 -16.69 17.51 0.10
C ASN A 92 -15.42 17.00 -0.62
N PRO A 93 -15.34 17.10 -1.96
CA PRO A 93 -14.24 16.56 -2.77
C PRO A 93 -12.90 17.28 -2.54
N ASP A 94 -12.89 18.52 -2.03
CA ASP A 94 -11.64 19.22 -1.71
C ASP A 94 -10.91 18.60 -0.51
N TYR A 95 -11.66 17.93 0.38
CA TYR A 95 -11.12 17.30 1.59
C TYR A 95 -11.06 15.78 1.49
N ASN A 96 -12.00 15.17 0.77
CA ASN A 96 -12.08 13.73 0.64
C ASN A 96 -11.50 13.25 -0.69
N LEU A 97 -10.22 12.86 -0.66
CA LEU A 97 -9.52 12.34 -1.84
C LEU A 97 -10.16 11.07 -2.41
N LEU A 98 -10.81 10.24 -1.60
CA LEU A 98 -11.49 9.04 -2.08
C LEU A 98 -12.77 9.39 -2.85
N LEU A 99 -13.43 10.49 -2.50
CA LEU A 99 -14.56 11.03 -3.24
C LEU A 99 -14.12 11.69 -4.54
N LEU A 100 -13.08 12.54 -4.48
CA LEU A 100 -12.51 13.20 -5.66
C LEU A 100 -12.00 12.18 -6.67
N GLY A 101 -11.27 11.17 -6.18
CA GLY A 101 -10.62 10.15 -7.00
C GLY A 101 -9.32 10.64 -7.64
N TYR A 102 -8.57 9.69 -8.17
CA TYR A 102 -7.27 9.91 -8.80
C TYR A 102 -6.93 8.76 -9.74
N VAL A 103 -6.03 9.03 -10.69
CA VAL A 103 -5.54 8.02 -11.65
C VAL A 103 -4.02 7.92 -11.60
N PRO A 104 -3.44 6.72 -11.81
CA PRO A 104 -1.99 6.58 -11.90
C PRO A 104 -1.45 7.33 -13.11
N VAL A 105 -0.27 7.94 -12.94
CA VAL A 105 0.48 8.59 -14.02
C VAL A 105 1.89 8.01 -14.08
N ASN A 106 2.49 8.02 -15.27
CA ASN A 106 3.86 7.52 -15.46
C ASN A 106 4.84 8.70 -15.52
N GLU A 107 4.99 9.38 -14.38
CA GLU A 107 5.84 10.57 -14.23
C GLU A 107 7.04 10.28 -13.31
N TYR A 108 7.98 11.22 -13.25
CA TYR A 108 9.17 11.07 -12.41
C TYR A 108 8.81 10.86 -10.93
N LYS A 109 9.37 9.82 -10.33
CA LYS A 109 9.13 9.39 -8.95
C LYS A 109 10.25 9.88 -8.03
N GLY A 110 10.28 11.18 -7.79
CA GLY A 110 11.29 11.79 -6.92
C GLY A 110 11.03 13.27 -6.67
N LEU A 111 11.94 13.89 -5.92
CA LEU A 111 11.93 15.33 -5.70
C LEU A 111 12.35 16.05 -6.98
N VAL A 112 11.56 17.06 -7.36
CA VAL A 112 11.82 17.93 -8.52
C VAL A 112 12.10 19.33 -8.00
N GLU A 113 13.17 19.95 -8.50
CA GLU A 113 13.49 21.35 -8.24
C GLU A 113 12.84 22.21 -9.32
N TYR A 114 11.82 22.98 -8.95
CA TYR A 114 11.15 23.92 -9.86
C TYR A 114 11.79 25.33 -9.83
N GLY A 115 12.91 25.49 -9.12
CA GLY A 115 13.57 26.78 -8.89
C GLY A 115 12.81 27.70 -7.93
N GLY A 116 13.31 28.93 -7.76
CA GLY A 116 12.73 29.96 -6.90
C GLY A 116 13.32 30.01 -5.48
N ASP A 117 12.86 30.99 -4.71
CA ASP A 117 13.25 31.14 -3.30
C ASP A 117 12.76 29.95 -2.48
N PHE A 118 13.58 29.46 -1.57
CA PHE A 118 13.21 28.38 -0.66
C PHE A 118 13.23 28.86 0.80
N ASP A 119 12.24 28.44 1.58
CA ASP A 119 12.26 28.62 3.02
C ASP A 119 13.20 27.58 3.67
N ALA A 120 14.34 28.06 4.17
CA ALA A 120 15.29 27.22 4.90
C ALA A 120 14.71 26.56 6.17
N ARG A 121 13.56 27.04 6.65
CA ARG A 121 12.82 26.49 7.80
C ARG A 121 11.65 25.58 7.40
N ALA A 122 11.43 25.33 6.11
CA ALA A 122 10.37 24.44 5.68
C ALA A 122 10.55 23.03 6.28
N PRO A 123 9.46 22.38 6.74
CA PRO A 123 9.50 20.98 7.14
C PRO A 123 10.05 20.09 6.02
N GLN A 124 10.95 19.17 6.36
CA GLN A 124 11.60 18.31 5.38
C GLN A 124 11.01 16.90 5.40
N PHE A 125 10.77 16.32 4.23
CA PHE A 125 10.26 14.95 4.08
C PHE A 125 11.12 13.88 4.75
N ARG A 126 12.43 14.14 4.86
CA ARG A 126 13.36 13.25 5.57
C ARG A 126 12.93 12.99 7.02
N PHE A 127 12.20 13.90 7.67
CA PHE A 127 11.74 13.73 9.05
C PHE A 127 10.38 13.04 9.17
N LEU A 128 9.82 12.52 8.07
CA LEU A 128 8.56 11.76 8.07
C LEU A 128 8.74 10.37 8.71
N PHE A 129 9.92 9.78 8.61
CA PHE A 129 10.23 8.44 9.13
C PHE A 129 11.22 8.51 10.30
N GLY A 130 11.10 7.59 11.25
CA GLY A 130 11.90 7.59 12.49
C GLY A 130 13.41 7.41 12.28
N ASP A 131 13.82 6.78 11.18
CA ASP A 131 15.22 6.61 10.78
C ASP A 131 15.78 7.80 9.99
N HIS A 132 14.96 8.82 9.77
CA HIS A 132 15.27 9.96 8.95
C HIS A 132 15.74 9.61 7.53
N ARG A 133 15.16 8.59 6.87
CA ARG A 133 15.45 8.32 5.46
C ARG A 133 14.76 9.30 4.52
N ILE A 134 15.29 9.46 3.30
CA ILE A 134 14.54 10.10 2.22
C ILE A 134 13.41 9.13 1.82
N PRO A 135 12.14 9.57 1.72
CA PRO A 135 11.06 8.71 1.27
C PRO A 135 11.36 8.09 -0.09
N VAL A 136 11.03 6.81 -0.24
CA VAL A 136 11.08 6.17 -1.56
C VAL A 136 9.71 6.28 -2.20
N PHE A 137 9.66 6.99 -3.31
CA PHE A 137 8.45 7.18 -4.12
C PHE A 137 8.12 5.87 -4.83
N GLN A 138 6.97 5.29 -4.52
CA GLN A 138 6.53 4.02 -5.09
C GLN A 138 5.66 4.26 -6.32
N ASN A 139 4.64 5.12 -6.19
CA ASN A 139 3.70 5.47 -7.25
C ASN A 139 3.42 6.97 -7.23
N VAL A 140 2.99 7.50 -8.38
CA VAL A 140 2.55 8.88 -8.53
C VAL A 140 1.23 8.89 -9.26
N TYR A 141 0.37 9.84 -8.90
CA TYR A 141 -0.99 9.96 -9.40
C TYR A 141 -1.34 11.41 -9.67
N LYS A 142 -2.42 11.58 -10.44
CA LYS A 142 -3.08 12.86 -10.63
C LYS A 142 -4.51 12.77 -10.14
N ASN A 143 -4.88 13.68 -9.26
CA ASN A 143 -6.25 13.84 -8.80
C ASN A 143 -7.17 14.21 -9.97
N ASN A 144 -8.39 13.72 -9.87
CA ASN A 144 -9.48 14.08 -10.77
C ASN A 144 -9.90 15.54 -10.57
N GLY A 145 -10.60 16.09 -11.56
CA GLY A 145 -11.38 17.30 -11.36
C GLY A 145 -12.72 16.99 -10.67
N TRP A 146 -13.47 18.04 -10.34
CA TRP A 146 -14.82 17.89 -9.80
C TRP A 146 -15.82 18.77 -10.56
N ASP A 147 -16.97 18.19 -10.92
CA ASP A 147 -18.10 18.91 -11.50
C ASP A 147 -19.06 19.33 -10.38
N TRP A 148 -18.99 20.59 -9.98
CA TRP A 148 -19.84 21.16 -8.94
C TRP A 148 -21.32 21.26 -9.32
N GLN A 149 -21.64 21.27 -10.63
CA GLN A 149 -23.02 21.38 -11.09
C GLN A 149 -23.73 20.01 -11.02
N ASN A 150 -23.01 18.95 -11.38
CA ASN A 150 -23.56 17.59 -11.42
C ASN A 150 -23.09 16.69 -10.27
N HIS A 151 -22.31 17.23 -9.33
CA HIS A 151 -21.77 16.52 -8.17
C HIS A 151 -21.10 15.18 -8.51
N ARG A 152 -20.16 15.20 -9.48
CA ARG A 152 -19.46 14.00 -9.94
C ARG A 152 -17.97 14.25 -10.26
N PRO A 153 -17.11 13.22 -10.18
CA PRO A 153 -15.72 13.32 -10.62
C PRO A 153 -15.62 13.63 -12.12
N LEU A 154 -14.66 14.46 -12.49
CA LEU A 154 -14.20 14.66 -13.86
C LEU A 154 -12.85 13.97 -14.06
N PRO A 155 -12.43 13.71 -15.31
CA PRO A 155 -11.05 13.31 -15.57
C PRO A 155 -10.04 14.29 -14.97
N PRO A 156 -8.79 13.87 -14.69
CA PRO A 156 -7.74 14.76 -14.20
C PRO A 156 -7.55 15.97 -15.13
N PRO A 157 -7.37 17.18 -14.58
CA PRO A 157 -7.11 18.36 -15.40
C PRO A 157 -5.89 18.15 -16.31
N PRO A 158 -5.95 18.54 -17.60
CA PRO A 158 -4.80 18.41 -18.49
C PRO A 158 -3.67 19.38 -18.09
N GLY A 159 -2.43 19.05 -18.44
CA GLY A 159 -1.28 19.95 -18.28
C GLY A 159 -0.62 19.90 -16.90
N TRP A 160 -0.07 21.03 -16.46
CA TRP A 160 0.72 21.14 -15.23
C TRP A 160 -0.16 21.39 -13.99
N PRO A 161 0.18 20.86 -12.80
CA PRO A 161 1.29 19.93 -12.53
C PRO A 161 1.00 18.52 -13.06
N PRO A 162 2.04 17.78 -13.51
CA PRO A 162 1.87 16.43 -14.03
C PRO A 162 1.53 15.40 -12.93
N VAL A 163 1.94 15.69 -11.69
CA VAL A 163 1.69 14.87 -10.50
C VAL A 163 1.08 15.75 -9.41
N THR A 164 0.04 15.25 -8.76
CA THR A 164 -0.57 15.92 -7.58
C THR A 164 -0.60 15.04 -6.34
N ILE A 165 -0.35 13.74 -6.47
CA ILE A 165 -0.33 12.79 -5.36
C ILE A 165 0.90 11.89 -5.49
N ALA A 166 1.62 11.70 -4.39
CA ALA A 166 2.75 10.79 -4.28
C ALA A 166 2.46 9.69 -3.26
N GLY A 167 2.71 8.44 -3.64
CA GLY A 167 2.71 7.29 -2.74
C GLY A 167 4.12 6.98 -2.27
N PHE A 168 4.33 6.94 -0.96
CA PHE A 168 5.60 6.56 -0.34
C PHE A 168 5.60 5.11 0.10
N ARG A 169 6.75 4.44 -0.05
CA ARG A 169 6.95 3.10 0.51
C ARG A 169 7.13 3.18 2.03
N VAL A 170 6.34 2.39 2.73
CA VAL A 170 6.36 2.21 4.19
C VAL A 170 6.43 0.72 4.54
N ASN A 171 6.98 0.40 5.71
CA ASN A 171 6.95 -0.96 6.25
C ASN A 171 5.77 -1.11 7.23
N PRO A 172 5.17 -2.32 7.34
CA PRO A 172 4.19 -2.59 8.38
C PRO A 172 4.75 -2.29 9.77
N GLY A 173 3.98 -1.56 10.60
CA GLY A 173 4.42 -1.13 11.94
C GLY A 173 5.41 0.05 11.96
N GLU A 174 5.78 0.60 10.81
CA GLU A 174 6.63 1.79 10.75
C GLU A 174 5.90 3.03 11.30
N ILE A 175 6.55 3.74 12.22
CA ILE A 175 6.02 4.98 12.78
C ILE A 175 6.17 6.10 11.76
N ILE A 176 5.06 6.78 11.46
CA ILE A 176 5.02 7.99 10.65
C ILE A 176 4.95 9.22 11.56
N LEU A 177 5.89 10.14 11.38
CA LEU A 177 6.08 11.31 12.22
C LEU A 177 5.64 12.59 11.50
N ARG A 178 5.29 13.62 12.28
CA ARG A 178 5.11 14.97 11.72
C ARG A 178 6.47 15.51 11.26
N PRO A 179 6.62 15.94 9.98
CA PRO A 179 7.87 16.51 9.49
C PRO A 179 8.35 17.69 10.35
N ARG A 180 9.64 17.71 10.67
CA ARG A 180 10.28 18.77 11.46
C ARG A 180 11.05 19.75 10.57
N GLN A 181 11.24 20.97 11.07
CA GLN A 181 12.09 21.98 10.44
C GLN A 181 13.58 21.67 10.68
N ARG A 182 14.45 22.05 9.74
CA ARG A 182 15.90 21.75 9.77
C ARG A 182 16.68 22.34 10.95
N LEU A 183 16.26 23.49 11.50
CA LEU A 183 17.07 24.23 12.49
C LEU A 183 17.02 23.70 13.93
N ARG A 184 16.10 22.77 14.27
CA ARG A 184 16.03 22.20 15.63
C ARG A 184 17.20 21.27 15.99
N TYR A 185 18.02 20.86 15.01
CA TYR A 185 19.15 19.95 15.23
C TYR A 185 20.43 20.65 15.69
N ARG A 186 20.60 21.96 15.42
CA ARG A 186 21.83 22.70 15.76
C ARG A 186 21.92 23.18 17.22
N GLN A 187 20.82 23.18 17.96
CA GLN A 187 20.83 23.62 19.38
C GLN A 187 21.14 22.50 20.37
N TRP A 188 20.93 21.23 19.99
CA TRP A 188 21.20 20.08 20.89
C TRP A 188 22.63 19.54 20.81
N PHE A 189 23.44 19.96 19.82
CA PHE A 189 24.84 19.51 19.67
C PHE A 189 25.89 20.53 20.15
N ARG A 190 25.51 21.57 20.89
CA ARG A 190 26.47 22.38 21.65
C ARG A 190 26.27 22.20 23.14
N ARG A 191 27.21 21.43 23.71
CA ARG A 191 27.58 21.32 25.13
C ARG A 191 26.81 20.29 25.98
N ALA A 192 27.11 19.02 25.73
CA ALA A 192 27.20 18.00 26.78
C ALA A 192 28.59 17.35 26.68
N GLY A 193 29.62 18.09 27.11
CA GLY A 193 30.94 17.52 27.41
C GLY A 193 30.94 17.00 28.84
N PRO A 194 31.64 15.90 29.15
CA PRO A 194 31.54 15.21 30.43
C PRO A 194 32.14 16.04 31.57
N VAL A 195 31.38 16.24 32.63
CA VAL A 195 31.89 16.65 33.94
C VAL A 195 32.15 15.37 34.73
N CYS A 196 33.39 14.88 34.65
CA CYS A 196 33.93 13.97 35.66
C CYS A 196 35.24 14.61 36.16
N GLY A 197 35.14 15.33 37.28
CA GLY A 197 36.30 15.82 38.00
C GLY A 197 36.95 14.67 38.77
N TYR A 198 38.27 14.54 38.62
CA TYR A 198 39.13 13.91 39.62
C TYR A 198 39.84 15.04 40.39
N PRO A 199 39.98 14.93 41.72
CA PRO A 199 40.76 15.88 42.49
C PRO A 199 42.25 15.61 42.24
N THR A 200 42.95 16.59 41.68
CA THR A 200 44.42 16.61 41.67
C THR A 200 44.91 17.09 43.02
N ASP A 201 45.28 16.16 43.89
CA ASP A 201 46.20 16.45 44.98
C ASP A 201 47.60 16.70 44.41
N HIS A 202 48.18 17.82 44.82
CA HIS A 202 49.59 18.14 44.66
C HIS A 202 50.45 17.17 45.50
N PRO A 203 51.70 16.90 45.09
CA PRO A 203 52.76 17.68 45.72
C PRO A 203 53.79 18.24 44.75
N GLU A 204 54.19 19.45 45.11
CA GLU A 204 55.38 20.19 44.73
C GLU A 204 56.66 19.37 45.00
N ILE A 205 57.51 19.19 43.97
CA ILE A 205 58.91 18.79 44.16
C ILE A 205 59.81 19.74 43.36
N HIS A 206 60.54 20.56 44.10
CA HIS A 206 61.75 21.24 43.68
C HIS A 206 62.75 20.29 42.99
N ARG A 207 63.30 20.70 41.84
CA ARG A 207 64.76 20.62 41.64
C ARG A 207 65.25 21.55 40.53
N ARG A 208 66.25 22.33 40.93
CA ARG A 208 67.17 23.15 40.12
C ARG A 208 67.74 22.37 38.93
N ARG A 209 67.86 23.03 37.77
CA ARG A 209 69.13 23.57 37.25
C ARG A 209 68.84 24.55 36.12
#